data_AF-A0AAN6BHZ2-F1
#
_entry.id   AF-A0AAN6BHZ2-F1
#
_cell.length_a   1.000
_cell.length_b   1.000
_cell.length_c   1.000
_cell.angle_alpha   90.00
_cell.angle_beta   90.00
_cell.angle_gamma   90.00
#
_symmetry.space_group_name_H-M   'P 1'
#
loop_
_entity.id
_entity.type
_entity.pdbx_description
1 polymer ?
#
loop_
_entity_poly.entity_id
_entity_poly.type
_entity_poly.pdbx_seq_one_letter_code
_entity_poly.pdbx_strand_id
1 'polypeptide(L)'
;MKVKGNQLYQYPVEEMNKTKRLLEEKAEKINGLVTLHQPDENAYELEILLPENQQGILYLLANKERTRYLKVDFDSERGFVEVDRTNVGIGKMNETKSTRQSKFLPNKELKMNIFVDTSSVEIFFNDGLKVLSSLAFPEKEDTFIFLEMKESHVSTRLFKIE
;
A
#
# COMPACT_ATOMS: atom_id res chain seq x y z
N MET A 1 -17.45 10.34 -0.45
CA MET A 1 -16.70 11.18 0.52
C MET A 1 -17.62 11.58 1.67
N LYS A 2 -17.14 11.61 2.93
CA LYS A 2 -17.92 12.05 4.10
C LYS A 2 -17.06 12.97 4.98
N VAL A 3 -17.67 13.98 5.58
CA VAL A 3 -17.04 14.80 6.63
C VAL A 3 -17.41 14.20 7.98
N LYS A 4 -16.41 13.91 8.82
CA LYS A 4 -16.62 13.57 10.24
C LYS A 4 -15.81 14.56 11.07
N GLY A 5 -16.50 15.36 11.89
CA GLY A 5 -15.88 16.52 12.56
C GLY A 5 -15.45 17.59 11.56
N ASN A 6 -14.19 18.03 11.63
CA ASN A 6 -13.57 18.98 10.69
C ASN A 6 -12.58 18.30 9.71
N GLN A 7 -12.70 16.98 9.53
CA GLN A 7 -11.82 16.20 8.66
C GLN A 7 -12.61 15.47 7.58
N LEU A 8 -12.06 15.51 6.37
CA LEU A 8 -12.60 14.89 5.18
C LEU A 8 -12.12 13.45 5.07
N TYR A 9 -13.06 12.51 5.03
CA TYR A 9 -12.80 11.10 4.79
C TYR A 9 -13.17 10.74 3.37
N GLN A 10 -12.21 10.19 2.65
CA GLN A 10 -12.42 9.63 1.31
C GLN A 10 -12.55 8.13 1.44
N TYR A 11 -13.55 7.58 0.76
CA TYR A 11 -13.78 6.15 0.69
C TYR A 11 -13.77 5.77 -0.79
N PRO A 12 -13.39 4.54 -1.13
CA PRO A 12 -13.58 4.00 -2.47
C PRO A 12 -15.04 4.22 -2.92
N VAL A 13 -15.24 4.53 -4.20
CA VAL A 13 -16.60 4.61 -4.76
C VAL A 13 -17.31 3.27 -4.59
N GLU A 14 -18.64 3.28 -4.47
CA GLU A 14 -19.39 2.03 -4.22
C GLU A 14 -19.13 0.98 -5.31
N GLU A 15 -18.92 1.42 -6.55
CA GLU A 15 -18.55 0.58 -7.70
C GLU A 15 -17.27 -0.24 -7.46
N MET A 16 -16.26 0.32 -6.78
CA MET A 16 -15.03 -0.39 -6.42
C MET A 16 -15.27 -1.51 -5.39
N ASN A 17 -16.39 -1.47 -4.67
CA ASN A 17 -16.79 -2.52 -3.72
C ASN A 17 -17.79 -3.53 -4.32
N LYS A 18 -18.37 -3.25 -5.50
CA LYS A 18 -19.48 -4.06 -6.04
C LYS A 18 -19.04 -5.40 -6.61
N THR A 19 -17.78 -5.54 -7.04
CA THR A 19 -17.26 -6.83 -7.54
C THR A 19 -15.80 -7.01 -7.13
N LYS A 20 -15.59 -7.72 -6.01
CA LYS A 20 -14.27 -8.18 -5.60
C LYS A 20 -14.33 -9.59 -5.07
N ARG A 21 -13.30 -10.38 -5.35
CA ARG A 21 -13.17 -11.76 -4.89
C ARG A 21 -11.92 -11.91 -4.04
N LEU A 22 -12.08 -12.44 -2.83
CA LEU A 22 -10.95 -12.75 -1.96
C LEU A 22 -10.05 -13.80 -2.66
N LEU A 23 -8.77 -13.47 -2.83
CA LEU A 23 -7.75 -14.37 -3.36
C LEU A 23 -6.97 -15.04 -2.23
N GLU A 24 -6.56 -14.24 -1.24
CA GLU A 24 -5.69 -14.69 -0.17
C GLU A 24 -5.94 -13.88 1.11
N GLU A 25 -5.89 -14.55 2.25
CA GLU A 25 -5.94 -13.95 3.58
C GLU A 25 -4.83 -14.54 4.44
N LYS A 26 -4.04 -13.68 5.08
CA LYS A 26 -2.93 -14.07 5.96
C LYS A 26 -3.05 -13.38 7.30
N ALA A 27 -2.65 -14.09 8.35
CA ALA A 27 -2.42 -13.56 9.67
C ALA A 27 -1.16 -14.23 10.22
N GLU A 28 -0.02 -13.57 10.04
CA GLU A 28 1.29 -14.18 10.27
C GLU A 28 2.25 -13.26 11.01
N LYS A 29 3.31 -13.86 11.55
CA LYS A 29 4.37 -13.14 12.22
C LYS A 29 5.50 -12.91 11.24
N ILE A 30 5.81 -11.66 10.95
CA ILE A 30 6.84 -11.25 10.01
C ILE A 30 8.04 -10.74 10.79
N ASN A 31 9.25 -11.15 10.41
CA ASN A 31 10.51 -10.61 10.91
C ASN A 31 11.50 -10.47 9.75
N GLY A 32 11.88 -9.23 9.44
CA GLY A 32 12.68 -8.91 8.26
C GLY A 32 11.83 -8.83 6.99
N LEU A 33 12.45 -9.14 5.86
CA LEU A 33 11.85 -9.08 4.53
C LEU A 33 11.13 -10.38 4.16
N VAL A 34 9.88 -10.28 3.72
CA VAL A 34 9.09 -11.41 3.20
C VAL A 34 8.42 -11.06 1.88
N THR A 35 8.07 -12.09 1.10
CA THR A 35 7.09 -11.96 0.02
C THR A 35 5.71 -12.06 0.64
N LEU A 36 4.99 -10.95 0.68
CA LEU A 36 3.68 -10.87 1.32
C LEU A 36 2.60 -11.45 0.41
N HIS A 37 2.61 -11.07 -0.88
CA HIS A 37 1.69 -11.55 -1.90
C HIS A 37 2.35 -11.47 -3.29
N GLN A 38 1.79 -12.19 -4.26
CA GLN A 38 2.16 -12.08 -5.68
C GLN A 38 0.92 -12.33 -6.55
N PRO A 39 0.06 -11.32 -6.78
CA PRO A 39 -1.07 -11.44 -7.72
C PRO A 39 -0.59 -11.72 -9.15
N ASP A 40 -1.46 -12.33 -9.96
CA ASP A 40 -1.17 -12.60 -11.39
C ASP A 40 -1.10 -11.32 -12.24
N GLU A 41 -1.77 -10.25 -11.78
CA GLU A 41 -1.89 -8.97 -12.48
C GLU A 41 -1.97 -7.80 -11.49
N ASN A 42 -1.55 -6.62 -11.95
CA ASN A 42 -1.63 -5.38 -11.17
C ASN A 42 -3.03 -4.74 -11.25
N ALA A 43 -4.04 -5.51 -10.83
CA ALA A 43 -5.44 -5.09 -10.68
C ALA A 43 -6.04 -5.76 -9.44
N TYR A 44 -5.90 -5.13 -8.29
CA TYR A 44 -6.26 -5.72 -7.00
C TYR A 44 -6.56 -4.68 -5.92
N GLU A 45 -7.26 -5.14 -4.88
CA GLU A 45 -7.33 -4.45 -3.60
C GLU A 45 -6.50 -5.24 -2.57
N LEU A 46 -5.63 -4.55 -1.84
CA LEU A 46 -4.85 -5.11 -0.75
C LEU A 46 -5.17 -4.36 0.54
N GLU A 47 -5.66 -5.11 1.53
CA GLU A 47 -5.82 -4.61 2.89
C GLU A 47 -4.67 -5.12 3.75
N ILE A 48 -4.09 -4.23 4.55
CA ILE A 48 -3.04 -4.53 5.52
C ILE A 48 -3.42 -3.90 6.85
N LEU A 49 -3.37 -4.69 7.91
CA LEU A 49 -3.52 -4.25 9.29
C LEU A 49 -2.24 -4.55 10.06
N LEU A 50 -1.65 -3.48 10.60
CA LEU A 50 -0.47 -3.52 11.45
C LEU A 50 -0.85 -2.99 12.85
N PRO A 51 -0.33 -3.60 13.93
CA PRO A 51 -0.48 -3.04 15.27
C PRO A 51 0.20 -1.66 15.39
N GLU A 52 0.08 -1.02 16.54
CA GLU A 52 0.81 0.21 16.82
C GLU A 52 2.33 -0.02 16.91
N ASN A 53 3.09 1.08 16.84
CA ASN A 53 4.55 1.12 17.03
C ASN A 53 5.31 0.26 16.01
N GLN A 54 4.89 0.30 14.76
CA GLN A 54 5.48 -0.43 13.64
C GLN A 54 6.21 0.50 12.70
N GLN A 55 7.36 0.04 12.22
CA GLN A 55 8.16 0.71 11.21
C GLN A 55 8.54 -0.32 10.15
N GLY A 56 8.48 0.08 8.89
CA GLY A 56 8.78 -0.84 7.81
C GLY A 56 8.61 -0.23 6.43
N ILE A 57 8.90 -1.05 5.44
CA ILE A 57 8.81 -0.71 4.03
C ILE A 57 7.94 -1.75 3.34
N LEU A 58 6.87 -1.28 2.71
CA LEU A 58 6.06 -2.07 1.79
C LEU A 58 6.50 -1.71 0.36
N TYR A 59 6.86 -2.74 -0.42
CA TYR A 59 7.20 -2.62 -1.82
C TYR A 59 6.03 -3.16 -2.63
N LEU A 60 5.37 -2.28 -3.38
CA LEU A 60 4.29 -2.61 -4.32
C LEU A 60 4.84 -2.63 -5.75
N LEU A 61 4.16 -3.35 -6.63
CA LEU A 61 4.51 -3.41 -8.05
C LEU A 61 5.99 -3.75 -8.25
N ALA A 62 6.50 -4.69 -7.47
CA ALA A 62 7.92 -4.96 -7.43
C ALA A 62 8.32 -6.03 -8.45
N ASN A 63 9.49 -5.87 -9.06
CA ASN A 63 10.14 -6.99 -9.72
C ASN A 63 10.76 -7.93 -8.67
N LYS A 64 11.07 -9.16 -9.08
CA LYS A 64 11.64 -10.19 -8.20
C LYS A 64 12.93 -9.76 -7.52
N GLU A 65 13.77 -8.99 -8.22
CA GLU A 65 15.07 -8.50 -7.73
C GLU A 65 14.97 -7.27 -6.83
N ARG A 66 13.77 -6.69 -6.66
CA ARG A 66 13.51 -5.46 -5.89
C ARG A 66 14.38 -4.28 -6.35
N THR A 67 14.53 -4.14 -7.65
CA THR A 67 15.17 -2.97 -8.30
C THR A 67 14.13 -2.04 -8.92
N ARG A 68 12.94 -2.55 -9.23
CA ARG A 68 11.76 -1.80 -9.64
C ARG A 68 10.65 -1.98 -8.61
N TYR A 69 10.05 -0.90 -8.13
CA TYR A 69 8.96 -0.92 -7.13
C TYR A 69 8.40 0.49 -6.88
N LEU A 70 7.17 0.55 -6.37
CA LEU A 70 6.64 1.67 -5.61
C LEU A 70 6.85 1.41 -4.11
N LYS A 71 7.53 2.34 -3.44
CA LYS A 71 7.89 2.20 -2.01
C LYS A 71 6.85 2.91 -1.14
N VAL A 72 6.40 2.25 -0.09
CA VAL A 72 5.63 2.85 1.00
C VAL A 72 6.43 2.67 2.28
N ASP A 73 7.06 3.75 2.73
CA ASP A 73 7.85 3.82 3.97
C ASP A 73 6.94 4.33 5.09
N PHE A 74 6.70 3.53 6.11
CA PHE A 74 5.75 3.84 7.18
C PHE A 74 6.40 3.79 8.57
N ASP A 75 5.93 4.68 9.43
CA ASP A 75 6.29 4.76 10.84
C ASP A 75 5.03 5.09 11.65
N SER A 76 4.37 4.07 12.21
CA SER A 76 3.15 4.24 13.01
C SER A 76 3.43 4.74 14.43
N GLU A 77 4.67 4.61 14.91
CA GLU A 77 5.12 5.23 16.16
C GLU A 77 5.14 6.76 16.03
N ARG A 78 5.64 7.28 14.91
CA ARG A 78 5.69 8.73 14.62
C ARG A 78 4.46 9.25 13.87
N GLY A 79 3.59 8.37 13.39
CA GLY A 79 2.40 8.74 12.63
C GLY A 79 2.75 9.31 11.26
N PHE A 80 3.66 8.66 10.53
CA PHE A 80 4.20 9.15 9.25
C PHE A 80 4.14 8.07 8.17
N VAL A 81 3.94 8.52 6.93
CA VAL A 81 4.13 7.68 5.73
C VAL A 81 4.69 8.50 4.58
N GLU A 82 5.56 7.87 3.79
CA GLU A 82 6.02 8.35 2.49
C GLU A 82 5.73 7.31 1.41
N VAL A 83 5.19 7.76 0.28
CA VAL A 83 5.05 7.00 -0.95
C VAL A 83 6.05 7.54 -1.97
N ASP A 84 6.93 6.69 -2.47
CA ASP A 84 7.99 7.03 -3.43
C ASP A 84 7.88 6.13 -4.68
N ARG A 85 7.66 6.75 -5.84
CA ARG A 85 7.55 6.06 -7.14
C ARG A 85 8.80 6.14 -8.01
N THR A 86 9.93 6.64 -7.48
CA THR A 86 11.16 6.89 -8.26
C THR A 86 11.67 5.64 -9.01
N ASN A 87 11.45 4.45 -8.44
CA ASN A 87 11.92 3.18 -8.99
C ASN A 87 10.81 2.37 -9.70
N VAL A 88 9.65 2.95 -10.03
CA VAL A 88 8.61 2.20 -10.74
C VAL A 88 8.95 2.08 -12.23
N GLY A 89 8.79 0.87 -12.81
CA GLY A 89 8.91 0.62 -14.25
C GLY A 89 10.33 0.72 -14.81
N ILE A 90 10.44 0.78 -16.15
CA ILE A 90 11.73 0.92 -16.83
C ILE A 90 12.20 2.38 -16.81
N GLY A 91 13.34 2.61 -16.16
CA GLY A 91 13.97 3.92 -16.04
C GLY A 91 13.49 4.67 -14.81
N LYS A 92 14.41 5.41 -14.17
CA LYS A 92 14.04 6.28 -13.05
C LYS A 92 13.24 7.45 -13.60
N MET A 93 12.04 7.66 -13.08
CA MET A 93 11.32 8.91 -13.32
C MET A 93 12.17 10.04 -12.74
N ASN A 94 12.87 10.79 -13.60
CA ASN A 94 13.59 12.02 -13.26
C ASN A 94 12.58 13.16 -13.01
N GLU A 95 11.60 12.92 -12.15
CA GLU A 95 10.58 13.89 -11.78
C GLU A 95 10.94 14.51 -10.44
N THR A 96 10.81 15.84 -10.35
CA THR A 96 11.02 16.61 -9.12
C THR A 96 9.99 16.33 -8.02
N LYS A 97 9.00 15.45 -8.26
CA LYS A 97 7.88 15.15 -7.35
C LYS A 97 7.52 13.65 -7.30
N SER A 98 8.52 12.78 -7.26
CA SER A 98 8.31 11.32 -7.15
C SER A 98 7.86 10.85 -5.76
N THR A 99 7.95 11.71 -4.74
CA THR A 99 7.52 11.39 -3.37
C THR A 99 6.28 12.15 -2.94
N ARG A 100 5.47 11.52 -2.08
CA ARG A 100 4.35 12.13 -1.36
C ARG A 100 4.39 11.65 0.08
N GLN A 101 4.23 12.58 1.01
CA GLN A 101 4.26 12.28 2.43
C GLN A 101 2.94 12.65 3.09
N SER A 102 2.57 11.94 4.14
CA SER A 102 1.45 12.30 5.01
C SER A 102 1.78 12.04 6.47
N LYS A 103 0.97 12.65 7.34
CA LYS A 103 1.00 12.40 8.78
C LYS A 103 -0.39 11.98 9.25
N PHE A 104 -0.41 11.05 10.20
CA PHE A 104 -1.58 10.56 10.91
C PHE A 104 -1.27 10.53 12.41
N LEU A 105 -2.22 10.07 13.23
CA LEU A 105 -2.03 10.03 14.68
C LEU A 105 -0.93 9.01 15.04
N PRO A 106 0.08 9.41 15.84
CA PRO A 106 1.14 8.50 16.29
C PRO A 106 0.62 7.46 17.29
N ASN A 107 1.37 6.37 17.46
CA ASN A 107 1.11 5.29 18.41
C ASN A 107 -0.32 4.74 18.29
N LYS A 108 -0.70 4.43 17.04
CA LYS A 108 -1.97 3.79 16.69
C LYS A 108 -1.72 2.66 15.71
N GLU A 109 -2.66 1.72 15.67
CA GLU A 109 -2.71 0.75 14.58
C GLU A 109 -2.68 1.46 13.23
N LEU A 110 -2.03 0.82 12.26
CA LEU A 110 -1.96 1.32 10.89
C LEU A 110 -2.77 0.40 10.00
N LYS A 111 -3.87 0.92 9.49
CA LYS A 111 -4.68 0.27 8.47
C LYS A 111 -4.37 0.89 7.11
N MET A 112 -4.04 0.05 6.13
CA MET A 112 -3.86 0.44 4.74
C MET A 112 -4.86 -0.32 3.88
N ASN A 113 -5.69 0.40 3.13
CA ASN A 113 -6.47 -0.15 2.02
C ASN A 113 -5.87 0.40 0.73
N ILE A 114 -5.30 -0.49 -0.08
CA ILE A 114 -4.50 -0.16 -1.26
C ILE A 114 -5.26 -0.65 -2.48
N PHE A 115 -5.58 0.25 -3.40
CA PHE A 115 -6.18 -0.06 -4.69
C PHE A 115 -5.12 0.08 -5.76
N VAL A 116 -4.91 -0.99 -6.50
CA VAL A 116 -3.98 -1.04 -7.62
C VAL A 116 -4.78 -1.30 -8.90
N ASP A 117 -4.53 -0.46 -9.88
CA ASP A 117 -4.92 -0.65 -11.28
C ASP A 117 -3.67 -0.51 -12.15
N THR A 118 -3.79 -0.88 -13.42
CA THR A 118 -2.76 -0.96 -14.45
C THR A 118 -1.82 0.26 -14.49
N SER A 119 -2.31 1.45 -14.12
CA SER A 119 -1.53 2.70 -14.18
C SER A 119 -1.57 3.55 -12.90
N SER A 120 -2.17 3.06 -11.81
CA SER A 120 -2.38 3.85 -10.60
C SER A 120 -2.40 3.03 -9.32
N VAL A 121 -1.93 3.65 -8.25
CA VAL A 121 -2.01 3.16 -6.88
C VAL A 121 -2.68 4.22 -6.02
N GLU A 122 -3.71 3.84 -5.29
CA GLU A 122 -4.37 4.68 -4.30
C GLU A 122 -4.36 4.00 -2.93
N ILE A 123 -3.82 4.70 -1.93
CA ILE A 123 -3.63 4.15 -0.58
C ILE A 123 -4.43 4.98 0.42
N PHE A 124 -5.41 4.32 1.04
CA PHE A 124 -6.22 4.86 2.12
C PHE A 124 -5.64 4.41 3.45
N PHE A 125 -5.26 5.37 4.28
CA PHE A 125 -4.74 5.14 5.62
C PHE A 125 -5.84 5.38 6.65
N ASN A 126 -5.97 4.46 7.62
CA ASN A 126 -6.86 4.56 8.78
C ASN A 126 -8.30 4.93 8.37
N ASP A 127 -8.92 4.07 7.58
CA ASP A 127 -10.30 4.22 7.07
C ASP A 127 -10.55 5.50 6.26
N GLY A 128 -9.53 5.94 5.52
CA GLY A 128 -9.63 7.09 4.63
C GLY A 128 -9.38 8.44 5.30
N LEU A 129 -8.83 8.44 6.53
CA LEU A 129 -8.37 9.64 7.23
C LEU A 129 -7.36 10.43 6.38
N LYS A 130 -6.50 9.70 5.68
CA LYS A 130 -5.55 10.20 4.69
C LYS A 130 -5.58 9.31 3.47
N VAL A 131 -5.40 9.91 2.30
CA VAL A 131 -5.30 9.21 1.03
C VAL A 131 -4.09 9.72 0.29
N LEU A 132 -3.25 8.82 -0.22
CA LEU A 132 -2.16 9.12 -1.13
C LEU A 132 -2.41 8.39 -2.44
N SER A 133 -2.49 9.15 -3.52
CA SER A 133 -2.69 8.64 -4.88
C SER A 133 -1.43 8.87 -5.71
N SER A 134 -1.05 7.89 -6.51
CA SER A 134 0.14 7.92 -7.35
C SER A 134 -0.15 7.25 -8.69
N LEU A 135 0.26 7.88 -9.79
CA LEU A 135 0.40 7.16 -11.06
C LEU A 135 1.65 6.28 -11.00
N ALA A 136 1.53 5.05 -11.48
CA ALA A 136 2.58 4.05 -11.47
C ALA A 136 2.48 3.22 -12.76
N PHE A 137 3.57 3.08 -13.50
CA PHE A 137 3.62 2.35 -14.77
C PHE A 137 4.60 1.18 -14.65
N PRO A 138 4.22 0.09 -13.97
CA PRO A 138 5.08 -1.08 -13.80
C PRO A 138 5.19 -1.90 -15.09
N GLU A 139 6.24 -2.72 -15.19
CA GLU A 139 6.25 -3.78 -16.21
C GLU A 139 5.22 -4.86 -15.84
N LYS A 140 4.77 -5.65 -16.83
CA LYS A 140 3.73 -6.65 -16.63
C LYS A 140 4.12 -7.70 -15.58
N GLU A 141 5.41 -8.04 -15.50
CA GLU A 141 5.94 -9.01 -14.53
C GLU A 141 6.18 -8.43 -13.13
N ASP A 142 6.12 -7.11 -12.95
CA ASP A 142 6.38 -6.42 -11.69
C ASP A 142 5.17 -6.53 -10.76
N THR A 143 4.94 -7.73 -10.26
CA THR A 143 3.73 -8.15 -9.52
C THR A 143 4.00 -8.49 -8.06
N PHE A 144 5.26 -8.49 -7.63
CA PHE A 144 5.58 -8.86 -6.25
C PHE A 144 5.15 -7.77 -5.27
N ILE A 145 4.62 -8.22 -4.13
CA ILE A 145 4.38 -7.38 -2.96
C ILE A 145 5.31 -7.90 -1.86
N PHE A 146 6.27 -7.07 -1.46
CA PHE A 146 7.19 -7.40 -0.36
C PHE A 146 6.92 -6.52 0.85
N LEU A 147 7.11 -7.08 2.03
CA LEU A 147 7.05 -6.33 3.29
C LEU A 147 8.34 -6.57 4.08
N GLU A 148 8.98 -5.49 4.50
CA GLU A 148 10.16 -5.50 5.36
C GLU A 148 9.83 -4.76 6.65
N MET A 149 9.89 -5.44 7.79
CA MET A 149 9.65 -4.81 9.09
C MET A 149 10.30 -5.58 10.24
N LYS A 150 10.37 -4.95 11.41
CA LYS A 150 10.73 -5.65 12.65
C LYS A 150 9.65 -6.66 13.02
N GLU A 151 10.05 -7.61 13.87
CA GLU A 151 9.18 -8.70 14.32
C GLU A 151 7.82 -8.21 14.83
N SER A 152 6.74 -8.56 14.11
CA SER A 152 5.38 -8.20 14.48
C SER A 152 4.35 -9.09 13.81
N HIS A 153 3.11 -9.02 14.29
CA HIS A 153 1.97 -9.66 13.64
C HIS A 153 1.40 -8.75 12.56
N VAL A 154 1.06 -9.33 11.41
CA VAL A 154 0.46 -8.63 10.27
C VAL A 154 -0.72 -9.43 9.78
N SER A 155 -1.85 -8.75 9.56
CA SER A 155 -3.01 -9.34 8.89
C SER A 155 -3.19 -8.71 7.53
N THR A 156 -3.42 -9.51 6.49
CA THR A 156 -3.63 -9.04 5.13
C THR A 156 -4.76 -9.76 4.44
N ARG A 157 -5.43 -9.05 3.53
CA ARG A 157 -6.41 -9.62 2.60
C ARG A 157 -6.17 -9.06 1.22
N LEU A 158 -5.96 -9.95 0.26
CA LEU A 158 -5.79 -9.63 -1.15
C LEU A 158 -7.06 -10.01 -1.90
N PHE A 159 -7.61 -9.06 -2.65
CA PHE A 159 -8.80 -9.25 -3.47
C PHE A 159 -8.48 -8.99 -4.93
N LYS A 160 -9.03 -9.84 -5.81
CA LYS A 160 -9.16 -9.54 -7.23
C LYS A 160 -10.31 -8.57 -7.43
N ILE A 161 -10.09 -7.53 -8.22
CA ILE A 161 -11.16 -6.65 -8.71
C ILE A 161 -11.67 -7.28 -10.01
N GLU A 162 -12.99 -7.46 -10.13
CA GLU A 162 -13.65 -8.08 -11.30
C GLU A 162 -14.45 -7.07 -12.14
#